data_AF-A0A3A3DNY4-F1
#
_entry.id   AF-A0A3A3DNY4-F1
#
_cell.length_a   1.000
_cell.length_b   1.000
_cell.length_c   1.000
_cell.angle_alpha   90.00
_cell.angle_beta   90.00
_cell.angle_gamma   90.00
#
_symmetry.space_group_name_H-M   'P 1'
#
loop_
_entity.id
_entity.type
_entity.pdbx_description
1 polymer ?
#
loop_
_entity_poly.entity_id
_entity_poly.type
_entity_poly.pdbx_seq_one_letter_code
_entity_poly.pdbx_strand_id
1 'polypeptide(L)'
;MIKEIFLKKTANQTPNVKLSDIARLSKLELKKVLSGFGKTKMRRAIEYVAHHPGELTHTVRSQSECSNISEAFRNANKRLLNVGLLIVCQPQKGKGKTQDVHQWYLIHAPVVKVGVHHASNDPR
;
A
#
# COMPACT_ATOMS: atom_id res chain seq x y z
N MET A 1 15.16 -3.24 38.85
CA MET A 1 15.85 -2.20 38.06
C MET A 1 15.73 -2.59 36.58
N ILE A 2 14.66 -2.14 35.94
CA ILE A 2 14.25 -2.56 34.58
C ILE A 2 15.04 -1.70 33.59
N LYS A 3 15.89 -2.32 32.77
CA LYS A 3 16.58 -1.64 31.67
C LYS A 3 15.60 -1.46 30.52
N GLU A 4 15.30 -0.21 30.22
CA GLU A 4 14.55 0.26 29.06
C GLU A 4 15.19 -0.29 27.77
N ILE A 5 14.48 -1.21 27.10
CA ILE A 5 14.83 -1.62 25.75
C ILE A 5 14.34 -0.53 24.81
N PHE A 6 15.31 0.32 24.49
CA PHE A 6 15.33 1.33 23.45
C PHE A 6 14.76 0.75 22.14
N LEU A 7 13.47 1.00 21.86
CA LEU A 7 12.92 0.82 20.51
C LEU A 7 13.58 1.87 19.61
N LYS A 8 14.69 1.49 19.00
CA LYS A 8 15.29 2.20 17.88
C LYS A 8 14.23 2.26 16.77
N LYS A 9 13.63 3.44 16.66
CA LYS A 9 13.03 4.04 15.47
C LYS A 9 13.82 3.61 14.23
N THR A 10 13.39 2.54 13.56
CA THR A 10 13.92 2.17 12.24
C THR A 10 13.43 3.22 11.26
N ALA A 11 14.32 4.16 10.96
CA ALA A 11 14.17 5.12 9.90
C ALA A 11 13.85 4.39 8.60
N ASN A 12 12.72 4.75 7.99
CA ASN A 12 12.50 4.84 6.55
C ASN A 12 13.16 3.74 5.69
N GLN A 13 12.79 2.48 5.88
CA GLN A 13 12.78 1.56 4.75
C GLN A 13 11.52 1.86 3.94
N THR A 14 11.60 2.83 3.05
CA THR A 14 10.64 2.91 1.94
C THR A 14 10.75 1.59 1.19
N PRO A 15 9.68 0.79 1.09
CA PRO A 15 9.76 -0.50 0.42
C PRO A 15 10.21 -0.21 -1.00
N ASN A 16 11.35 -0.75 -1.41
CA ASN A 16 11.82 -0.65 -2.79
C ASN A 16 10.96 -1.62 -3.61
N VAL A 17 9.79 -1.15 -4.06
CA VAL A 17 8.84 -1.88 -4.89
C VAL A 17 9.60 -2.46 -6.08
N LYS A 18 9.64 -3.79 -6.17
CA LYS A 18 10.18 -4.47 -7.33
C LYS A 18 9.08 -4.53 -8.38
N LEU A 19 9.47 -4.53 -9.66
CA LEU A 19 8.52 -4.69 -10.77
C LEU A 19 7.71 -6.00 -10.66
N SER A 20 8.30 -7.03 -10.06
CA SER A 20 7.64 -8.33 -9.77
C SER A 20 6.47 -8.21 -8.79
N ASP A 21 6.46 -7.17 -7.95
CA ASP A 21 5.49 -7.05 -6.87
C ASP A 21 4.24 -6.29 -7.34
N ILE A 22 4.33 -5.57 -8.46
CA ILE A 22 3.23 -4.78 -9.03
C ILE A 22 2.10 -5.72 -9.45
N ALA A 23 0.92 -5.50 -8.87
CA ALA A 23 -0.26 -6.31 -9.13
C ALA A 23 -0.82 -5.97 -10.52
N ARG A 24 -0.62 -6.87 -11.49
CA ARG A 24 -1.18 -6.76 -12.84
C ARG A 24 -2.53 -7.46 -12.88
N LEU A 25 -3.56 -6.76 -12.43
CA LEU A 25 -4.93 -7.28 -12.40
C LEU A 25 -5.59 -7.15 -13.77
N SER A 26 -6.33 -8.18 -14.18
CA SER A 26 -7.25 -8.06 -15.31
C SER A 26 -8.40 -7.11 -14.99
N LYS A 27 -9.10 -6.60 -16.02
CA LYS A 27 -10.29 -5.74 -15.84
C LYS A 27 -11.35 -6.40 -14.94
N LEU A 28 -11.51 -7.73 -15.06
CA LEU A 28 -12.50 -8.48 -14.27
C LEU A 28 -12.09 -8.57 -12.80
N GLU A 29 -10.81 -8.88 -12.53
CA GLU A 29 -10.28 -8.95 -11.17
C GLU A 29 -10.31 -7.58 -10.49
N LEU A 30 -9.89 -6.53 -11.19
CA LEU A 30 -9.96 -5.16 -10.67
C LEU A 30 -11.41 -4.79 -10.35
N LYS A 31 -12.37 -5.11 -11.22
CA LYS A 31 -13.81 -4.88 -10.95
C LYS A 31 -14.29 -5.63 -9.71
N LYS A 32 -13.83 -6.86 -9.48
CA LYS A 32 -14.15 -7.64 -8.26
C LYS A 32 -13.58 -6.97 -7.01
N VAL A 33 -12.31 -6.57 -7.02
CA VAL A 33 -11.67 -5.85 -5.91
C VAL A 33 -12.40 -4.53 -5.62
N LEU A 34 -12.71 -3.76 -6.67
CA LEU A 34 -13.42 -2.49 -6.57
C LEU A 34 -14.89 -2.63 -6.20
N SER A 35 -15.48 -3.83 -6.27
CA SER A 35 -16.89 -4.06 -5.89
C SER A 35 -17.12 -3.80 -4.39
N GLY A 36 -16.10 -4.05 -3.56
CA GLY A 36 -16.15 -3.64 -2.16
C GLY A 36 -16.19 -2.12 -2.01
N PHE A 37 -15.58 -1.37 -2.90
CA PHE A 37 -15.53 0.09 -2.83
C PHE A 37 -16.78 0.69 -3.46
N GLY A 38 -17.52 1.49 -2.68
CA GLY A 38 -18.62 2.29 -3.20
C GLY A 38 -18.18 3.23 -4.32
N LYS A 39 -19.13 3.89 -5.00
CA LYS A 39 -18.86 4.89 -6.05
C LYS A 39 -18.22 6.15 -5.45
N THR A 40 -16.94 6.06 -5.10
CA THR A 40 -16.19 7.07 -4.36
C THR A 40 -14.96 7.52 -5.15
N LYS A 41 -14.45 8.72 -4.82
CA LYS A 41 -13.17 9.23 -5.34
C LYS A 41 -11.99 8.29 -5.02
N MET A 42 -12.04 7.62 -3.87
CA MET A 42 -11.07 6.58 -3.49
C MET A 42 -11.07 5.40 -4.48
N ARG A 43 -12.25 4.92 -4.89
CA ARG A 43 -12.36 3.85 -5.89
C ARG A 43 -11.70 4.25 -7.21
N ARG A 44 -11.96 5.47 -7.68
CA ARG A 44 -11.33 6.02 -8.90
C ARG A 44 -9.81 6.12 -8.75
N ALA A 45 -9.32 6.51 -7.58
CA ALA A 45 -7.88 6.57 -7.31
C ALA A 45 -7.22 5.19 -7.34
N ILE A 46 -7.85 4.17 -6.76
CA ILE A 46 -7.35 2.78 -6.80
C ILE A 46 -7.31 2.27 -8.23
N GLU A 47 -8.40 2.47 -8.98
CA GLU A 47 -8.50 2.09 -10.39
C GLU A 47 -7.43 2.77 -11.25
N TYR A 48 -7.23 4.07 -11.05
CA TYR A 48 -6.22 4.84 -11.77
C TYR A 48 -4.80 4.30 -11.51
N VAL A 49 -4.44 4.05 -10.25
CA VAL A 49 -3.11 3.52 -9.87
C VAL A 49 -2.91 2.09 -10.37
N ALA A 50 -3.95 1.26 -10.42
CA ALA A 50 -3.88 -0.08 -10.98
C ALA A 50 -3.55 -0.07 -12.49
N HIS A 51 -4.06 0.92 -13.22
CA HIS A 51 -3.80 1.10 -14.65
C HIS A 51 -2.49 1.85 -14.95
N HIS A 52 -2.06 2.74 -14.04
CA HIS A 52 -0.89 3.60 -14.22
C HIS A 52 0.06 3.45 -13.01
N PRO A 53 0.71 2.28 -12.86
CA PRO A 53 1.63 2.06 -11.75
C PRO A 53 2.84 3.00 -11.84
N GLY A 54 3.21 3.64 -10.73
CA GLY A 54 4.33 4.56 -10.64
C GLY A 54 3.99 6.02 -10.94
N GLU A 55 2.69 6.34 -11.06
CA GLU A 55 2.25 7.71 -11.25
C GLU A 55 2.43 8.59 -10.01
N LEU A 56 2.63 9.88 -10.26
CA LEU A 56 2.90 10.87 -9.22
C LEU A 56 1.63 11.27 -8.47
N THR A 57 1.77 11.60 -7.18
CA THR A 57 0.63 12.00 -6.32
C THR A 57 -0.25 13.08 -6.95
N HIS A 58 0.35 14.11 -7.57
CA HIS A 58 -0.41 15.20 -8.18
C HIS A 58 -1.23 14.72 -9.40
N THR A 59 -0.67 13.81 -10.22
CA THR A 59 -1.37 13.18 -11.33
C THR A 59 -2.54 12.35 -10.82
N VAL A 60 -2.30 11.46 -9.85
CA VAL A 60 -3.34 10.61 -9.26
C VAL A 60 -4.45 11.46 -8.64
N ARG A 61 -4.10 12.54 -7.92
CA ARG A 61 -5.06 13.49 -7.34
C ARG A 61 -5.94 14.13 -8.41
N SER A 62 -5.33 14.62 -9.49
CA SER A 62 -6.05 15.28 -10.59
C SER A 62 -7.00 14.31 -11.30
N GLN A 63 -6.53 13.11 -11.64
CA GLN A 63 -7.29 12.14 -12.42
C GLN A 63 -8.40 11.44 -11.62
N SER A 64 -8.24 11.31 -10.30
CA SER A 64 -9.23 10.67 -9.43
C SER A 64 -10.15 11.65 -8.70
N GLU A 65 -9.90 12.95 -8.84
CA GLU A 65 -10.56 14.05 -8.11
C GLU A 65 -10.49 13.89 -6.57
N CYS A 66 -9.51 13.13 -6.08
CA CYS A 66 -9.32 12.82 -4.67
C CYS A 66 -8.23 13.71 -4.07
N SER A 67 -8.62 14.69 -3.25
CA SER A 67 -7.71 15.70 -2.68
C SER A 67 -6.64 15.09 -1.77
N ASN A 68 -7.02 14.16 -0.90
CA ASN A 68 -6.11 13.50 0.05
C ASN A 68 -5.83 12.04 -0.32
N ILE A 69 -4.94 11.84 -1.30
CA ILE A 69 -4.53 10.52 -1.79
C ILE A 69 -3.95 9.63 -0.69
N SER A 70 -3.06 10.18 0.14
CA SER A 70 -2.39 9.42 1.20
C SER A 70 -3.37 8.86 2.22
N GLU A 71 -4.32 9.67 2.67
CA GLU A 71 -5.36 9.21 3.60
C GLU A 71 -6.33 8.22 2.94
N ALA A 72 -6.73 8.50 1.70
CA ALA A 72 -7.61 7.62 0.95
C ALA A 72 -7.01 6.22 0.79
N PHE A 73 -5.73 6.12 0.42
CA PHE A 73 -5.04 4.84 0.26
C PHE A 73 -4.73 4.17 1.60
N ARG A 74 -4.41 4.92 2.65
CA ARG A 74 -4.30 4.35 4.01
C ARG A 74 -5.60 3.66 4.44
N ASN A 75 -6.74 4.29 4.16
CA ASN A 75 -8.05 3.72 4.47
C ASN A 75 -8.40 2.55 3.55
N ALA A 76 -8.07 2.63 2.26
CA ALA A 76 -8.28 1.55 1.30
C ALA A 76 -7.47 0.30 1.63
N ASN A 77 -6.23 0.46 2.11
CA ASN A 77 -5.33 -0.64 2.41
C ASN A 77 -5.90 -1.63 3.43
N LYS A 78 -6.71 -1.17 4.39
CA LYS A 78 -7.41 -2.08 5.34
C LYS A 78 -8.26 -3.14 4.64
N ARG A 79 -8.82 -2.79 3.48
CA ARG A 79 -9.70 -3.65 2.69
C ARG A 79 -8.95 -4.40 1.61
N LEU A 80 -7.95 -3.75 0.99
CA LEU A 80 -7.09 -4.39 -0.02
C LEU A 80 -6.28 -5.54 0.60
N LEU A 81 -5.83 -5.40 1.85
CA LEU A 81 -5.09 -6.45 2.55
C LEU A 81 -5.91 -7.73 2.70
N ASN A 82 -7.24 -7.64 2.89
CA ASN A 82 -8.11 -8.81 2.97
C ASN A 82 -8.17 -9.62 1.67
N VAL A 83 -7.80 -9.01 0.54
CA VAL A 83 -7.71 -9.66 -0.77
C VAL A 83 -6.24 -9.82 -1.23
N GLY A 84 -5.28 -9.69 -0.32
CA GLY A 84 -3.86 -9.87 -0.61
C GLY A 84 -3.25 -8.77 -1.48
N LEU A 85 -3.82 -7.56 -1.46
CA LEU A 85 -3.33 -6.40 -2.21
C LEU A 85 -2.94 -5.26 -1.26
N LEU A 86 -2.07 -4.38 -1.73
CA LEU A 86 -1.63 -3.22 -0.96
C LEU A 86 -1.26 -2.07 -1.91
N ILE A 87 -1.68 -0.85 -1.58
CA ILE A 87 -1.18 0.36 -2.24
C ILE A 87 -0.03 0.93 -1.44
N VAL A 88 1.08 1.18 -2.12
CA VAL A 88 2.32 1.67 -1.52
C VAL A 88 2.76 2.98 -2.16
N CYS A 89 3.37 3.82 -1.34
CA CYS A 89 3.95 5.10 -1.72
C CYS A 89 5.47 4.97 -1.74
N GLN A 90 6.10 5.46 -2.80
CA GLN A 90 7.55 5.56 -2.88
C GLN A 90 7.99 6.97 -3.29
N PRO A 91 9.08 7.51 -2.71
CA PRO A 91 9.69 8.71 -3.23
C PRO A 91 10.32 8.42 -4.60
N GLN A 92 10.16 9.34 -5.56
CA GLN A 92 10.80 9.24 -6.87
C GLN A 92 12.32 9.32 -6.70
N LYS A 93 13.05 8.37 -7.29
CA LYS A 93 14.52 8.40 -7.27
C LYS A 93 15.03 9.52 -8.18
N GLY A 94 15.96 10.35 -7.68
CA GLY A 94 16.75 11.28 -8.50
C GLY A 94 16.24 12.73 -8.62
N LYS A 95 15.08 13.10 -8.05
CA LYS A 95 14.66 14.51 -7.97
C LYS A 95 14.77 15.00 -6.53
N GLY A 96 15.68 15.94 -6.28
CA GLY A 96 15.99 16.43 -4.94
C GLY A 96 14.77 17.01 -4.23
N LYS A 97 14.53 16.55 -2.99
CA LYS A 97 13.77 17.13 -1.85
C LYS A 97 12.51 17.99 -2.14
N THR A 98 11.89 17.95 -3.30
CA THR A 98 10.58 18.59 -3.54
C THR A 98 9.50 17.67 -2.99
N GLN A 99 8.61 18.19 -2.16
CA GLN A 99 7.75 17.41 -1.26
C GLN A 99 6.67 16.57 -1.97
N ASP A 100 6.50 16.70 -3.29
CA ASP A 100 5.41 16.09 -4.07
C ASP A 100 5.84 15.05 -5.11
N VAL A 101 7.10 14.60 -5.09
CA VAL A 101 7.57 13.51 -5.97
C VAL A 101 7.41 12.15 -5.30
N HIS A 102 6.16 11.80 -5.01
CA HIS A 102 5.79 10.47 -4.52
C HIS A 102 5.04 9.71 -5.62
N GLN A 103 5.46 8.48 -5.87
CA GLN A 103 4.89 7.54 -6.83
C GLN A 103 4.04 6.49 -6.11
N TRP A 104 2.94 6.11 -6.74
CA TRP A 104 2.00 5.14 -6.18
C TRP A 104 1.95 3.86 -6.98
N TYR A 105 1.89 2.74 -6.28
CA TYR A 105 1.83 1.41 -6.88
C TYR A 105 0.79 0.56 -6.17
N LEU A 106 0.03 -0.23 -6.93
CA LEU A 106 -0.74 -1.34 -6.40
C LEU A 106 0.13 -2.60 -6.51
N ILE A 107 0.35 -3.27 -5.38
CA ILE A 107 1.21 -4.45 -5.27
C ILE A 107 0.46 -5.62 -4.63
N HIS A 108 0.97 -6.83 -4.83
CA HIS A 108 0.59 -7.96 -3.99
C HIS A 108 1.12 -7.74 -2.57
N ALA A 109 0.27 -7.95 -1.57
CA ALA A 109 0.65 -7.80 -0.18
C ALA A 109 1.78 -8.81 0.14
N PRO A 110 2.88 -8.38 0.77
CA PRO A 110 3.95 -9.29 1.14
C PRO A 110 3.42 -10.30 2.16
N VAL A 111 3.40 -11.58 1.79
CA VAL A 111 3.03 -12.66 2.70
C VAL A 111 4.17 -12.83 3.71
N VAL A 112 4.05 -12.17 4.86
CA VAL A 112 4.92 -12.45 6.00
C VAL A 112 4.45 -13.76 6.61
N LYS A 113 5.18 -14.86 6.34
CA LYS A 113 4.99 -16.11 7.09
C LYS A 113 5.41 -15.83 8.53
N VAL A 114 4.46 -15.48 9.39
CA VAL A 114 4.70 -15.43 10.83
C VAL A 114 4.83 -16.88 11.27
N GLY A 115 6.01 -17.27 11.73
CA GLY A 115 6.20 -18.54 12.41
C GLY A 115 5.37 -18.53 13.68
N VAL A 116 4.20 -19.16 13.65
CA VAL A 116 3.39 -19.35 14.85
C VAL A 116 4.11 -20.41 15.68
N HIS A 117 4.94 -19.96 16.63
CA HIS A 117 5.39 -20.83 17.70
C HIS A 117 4.15 -21.14 18.55
N HIS A 118 3.53 -22.30 18.32
CA HIS A 118 2.56 -22.84 19.25
C HIS A 118 3.27 -22.99 20.59
N ALA A 119 2.98 -22.11 21.54
CA ALA A 119 3.32 -22.37 22.92
C ALA A 119 2.53 -23.63 23.33
N SER A 120 3.23 -24.76 23.42
CA SER A 120 2.70 -25.99 24.02
C SER A 120 2.34 -25.69 25.47
N ASN A 121 1.10 -25.29 25.72
CA ASN A 121 0.53 -25.34 27.05
C ASN A 121 -0.21 -26.67 27.16
N ASP A 122 0.54 -27.70 27.52
CA ASP A 122 0.02 -29.02 27.89
C ASP A 122 -0.44 -28.92 29.36
N PRO A 123 -1.74 -29.05 29.67
CA PRO A 123 -2.20 -29.06 31.05
C PRO A 123 -1.95 -30.45 31.66
N ARG A 124 -1.05 -30.52 32.65
CA ARG A 124 -0.99 -31.66 33.58
C ARG A 124 -2.08 -31.56 34.64
#